data_AF-A0A412HKJ2-F1
#
_entry.id   AF-A0A412HKJ2-F1
#
_cell.length_a   1.000
_cell.length_b   1.000
_cell.length_c   1.000
_cell.angle_alpha   90.00
_cell.angle_beta   90.00
_cell.angle_gamma   90.00
#
_symmetry.space_group_name_H-M   'P 1'
#
loop_
_entity.id
_entity.type
_entity.pdbx_description
1 polymer ?
#
loop_
_entity_poly.entity_id
_entity_poly.type
_entity_poly.pdbx_seq_one_letter_code
_entity_poly.pdbx_strand_id
1 'polypeptide(L)'
;PLCGCQFAKEIMRHHVGGVYVANIVSASEGSDVTFLRDCAATALEVFAHAWVVPCGDAEFGGEENYLLIASDGNYAFAEAVPFDTDFLGTVLHDK
;
A
#
# COMPACT_ATOMS: atom_id res chain seq x y z
N PRO A 1 -6.45 10.35 -0.09
CA PRO A 1 -5.46 9.25 0.07
C PRO A 1 -4.01 9.64 -0.27
N LEU A 2 -3.80 10.63 -1.15
CA LEU A 2 -2.51 11.28 -1.33
C LEU A 2 -2.12 12.17 -0.14
N CYS A 3 -3.07 12.89 0.47
CA CYS A 3 -2.79 13.70 1.65
C CYS A 3 -2.29 12.83 2.82
N GLY A 4 -2.85 11.63 2.99
CA GLY A 4 -2.40 10.66 3.98
C GLY A 4 -0.95 10.20 3.76
N CYS A 5 -0.59 9.84 2.53
CA CYS A 5 0.77 9.45 2.18
C CYS A 5 1.76 10.62 2.34
N GLN A 6 1.39 11.82 1.89
CA GLN A 6 2.21 13.03 2.04
C GLN A 6 2.40 13.42 3.52
N PHE A 7 1.36 13.31 4.34
CA PHE A 7 1.45 13.55 5.77
C PHE A 7 2.37 12.53 6.45
N ALA A 8 2.25 11.25 6.10
CA ALA A 8 3.17 10.22 6.58
C ALA A 8 4.62 10.52 6.17
N LYS A 9 4.85 10.98 4.93
CA LYS A 9 6.16 11.39 4.44
C LYS A 9 6.75 12.55 5.23
N GLU A 10 5.95 13.56 5.56
CA GLU A 10 6.38 14.68 6.39
C GLU A 10 6.76 14.26 7.81
N ILE A 11 6.01 13.34 8.41
CA ILE A 11 6.39 12.75 9.71
C ILE A 11 7.72 12.00 9.58
N MET A 12 7.89 11.24 8.50
CA MET A 12 9.03 10.35 8.29
C MET A 12 10.29 11.05 7.76
N ARG A 13 10.23 12.34 7.42
CA ARG A 13 11.34 13.08 6.77
C ARG A 13 12.68 13.03 7.54
N HIS A 14 12.66 12.79 8.85
CA HIS A 14 13.86 12.66 9.69
C HIS A 14 14.14 11.23 10.15
N HIS A 15 13.32 10.27 9.73
CA HIS A 15 13.44 8.85 10.07
C HIS A 15 13.95 8.09 8.86
N VAL A 16 15.28 8.07 8.69
CA VAL A 16 15.93 7.31 7.61
C VAL A 16 15.53 5.83 7.74
N GLY A 17 14.88 5.29 6.70
CA GLY A 17 14.35 3.92 6.70
C GLY A 17 13.00 3.77 7.41
N GLY A 18 12.30 4.86 7.71
CA GLY A 18 10.91 4.81 8.19
C GLY A 18 9.99 4.10 7.21
N VAL A 19 8.99 3.38 7.72
CA VAL A 19 8.05 2.61 6.93
C VAL A 19 6.64 3.09 7.24
N TYR A 20 5.89 3.41 6.19
CA TYR A 20 4.45 3.65 6.22
C TYR A 20 3.73 2.33 5.95
N VAL A 21 2.74 2.00 6.79
CA VAL A 21 1.92 0.80 6.65
C VAL A 21 0.46 1.19 6.72
N ALA A 22 -0.30 0.80 5.70
CA ALA A 22 -1.74 0.99 5.63
C ALA A 22 -2.43 -0.36 5.47
N ASN A 23 -3.48 -0.59 6.27
CA ASN A 23 -4.37 -1.73 6.06
C ASN A 23 -5.39 -1.38 4.98
N ILE A 24 -5.38 -2.14 3.88
CA ILE A 24 -6.29 -2.00 2.75
C ILE A 24 -7.22 -3.20 2.77
N VAL A 25 -8.50 -2.92 3.05
CA VAL A 25 -9.56 -3.92 2.99
C VAL A 25 -10.07 -3.93 1.55
N SER A 26 -10.03 -5.09 0.90
CA SER A 26 -10.61 -5.23 -0.45
C SER A 26 -12.13 -5.06 -0.39
N ALA A 27 -12.69 -4.45 -1.44
CA ALA A 27 -14.14 -4.44 -1.60
C ALA A 27 -14.60 -5.78 -2.18
N SER A 28 -15.83 -6.17 -1.88
CA SER A 28 -16.47 -7.36 -2.47
C SER A 28 -15.66 -8.66 -2.29
N GLU A 29 -15.29 -8.98 -1.05
CA GLU A 29 -14.64 -10.26 -0.67
C GLU A 29 -13.35 -10.55 -1.49
N GLY A 30 -12.53 -9.55 -1.78
CA GLY A 30 -11.27 -9.75 -2.53
C GLY A 30 -11.39 -9.64 -4.05
N SER A 31 -12.60 -9.65 -4.60
CA SER A 31 -12.79 -9.60 -6.06
C SER A 31 -12.47 -8.24 -6.68
N ASP A 32 -12.54 -7.15 -5.91
CA ASP A 32 -12.19 -5.81 -6.36
C ASP A 32 -10.91 -5.29 -5.70
N VAL A 33 -9.80 -5.45 -6.42
CA VAL A 33 -8.48 -4.91 -6.06
C VAL A 33 -8.21 -3.52 -6.64
N THR A 34 -9.19 -2.88 -7.30
CA THR A 34 -8.99 -1.57 -7.94
C THR A 34 -8.52 -0.53 -6.92
N PHE A 35 -9.13 -0.53 -5.74
CA PHE A 35 -8.73 0.38 -4.66
C PHE A 35 -7.30 0.13 -4.17
N LEU A 36 -6.84 -1.14 -4.13
CA LEU A 36 -5.48 -1.49 -3.77
C LEU A 36 -4.47 -0.95 -4.80
N ARG A 37 -4.80 -1.09 -6.10
CA ARG A 37 -3.98 -0.58 -7.21
C ARG A 37 -3.85 0.93 -7.16
N ASP A 38 -4.94 1.63 -6.90
CA ASP A 38 -4.98 3.08 -6.74
C ASP A 38 -4.16 3.53 -5.51
N CYS A 39 -4.25 2.80 -4.39
CA CYS A 39 -3.45 3.06 -3.19
C CYS A 39 -1.95 2.82 -3.44
N ALA A 40 -1.58 1.75 -4.14
CA ALA A 40 -0.19 1.46 -4.50
C ALA A 40 0.40 2.55 -5.41
N ALA A 41 -0.36 2.99 -6.42
CA ALA A 41 0.03 4.11 -7.27
C ALA A 41 0.25 5.40 -6.46
N THR A 42 -0.68 5.69 -5.54
CA THR A 42 -0.60 6.86 -4.66
C THR A 42 0.63 6.82 -3.73
N ALA A 43 0.98 5.65 -3.20
CA ALA A 43 2.16 5.49 -2.38
C ALA A 43 3.45 5.70 -3.18
N LEU A 44 3.54 5.17 -4.41
CA LEU A 44 4.71 5.34 -5.28
C LEU A 44 4.89 6.76 -5.82
N GLU A 45 3.83 7.58 -5.84
CA GLU A 45 3.95 9.02 -6.11
C GLU A 45 4.73 9.76 -5.00
N VAL A 46 4.75 9.21 -3.77
CA VAL A 46 5.29 9.86 -2.57
C VAL A 46 6.56 9.18 -2.04
N PHE A 47 6.67 7.87 -2.15
CA PHE A 47 7.76 7.03 -1.64
C PHE A 47 8.50 6.35 -2.78
N ALA A 48 9.81 6.10 -2.62
CA ALA A 48 10.60 5.43 -3.65
C ALA A 48 10.19 3.96 -3.88
N HIS A 49 9.63 3.31 -2.86
CA HIS A 49 9.27 1.90 -2.89
C HIS A 49 7.92 1.66 -2.22
N ALA A 50 7.17 0.68 -2.76
CA ALA A 50 5.96 0.17 -2.16
C ALA A 50 5.88 -1.36 -2.32
N TRP A 51 5.22 -2.02 -1.36
CA TRP A 51 4.98 -3.45 -1.33
C TRP A 51 3.53 -3.72 -0.93
N VAL A 52 2.98 -4.79 -1.46
CA VAL A 52 1.66 -5.31 -1.09
C VAL A 52 1.88 -6.68 -0.45
N VAL A 53 1.43 -6.85 0.78
CA VAL A 53 1.49 -8.13 1.50
C VAL A 53 0.06 -8.59 1.80
N PRO A 54 -0.38 -9.75 1.31
CA PRO A 54 -1.67 -10.30 1.66
C PRO A 54 -1.67 -10.68 3.15
N CYS A 55 -2.68 -10.22 3.88
CA CYS A 55 -2.94 -10.55 5.27
C CYS A 55 -4.34 -11.16 5.39
N GLY A 56 -4.55 -12.29 4.71
CA GLY A 56 -5.72 -13.14 4.91
C GLY A 56 -5.46 -14.15 6.02
N ASP A 57 -6.34 -14.24 6.99
CA ASP A 57 -6.41 -15.40 7.88
C ASP A 57 -7.42 -16.39 7.29
N ALA A 58 -6.98 -17.61 6.96
CA ALA A 58 -7.86 -18.63 6.41
C ALA A 58 -8.95 -19.09 7.41
N GLU A 59 -8.78 -18.79 8.70
CA GLU A 59 -9.66 -19.26 9.79
C GLU A 59 -10.68 -18.17 10.22
N PHE A 60 -10.37 -16.88 10.04
CA PHE A 60 -11.19 -15.76 10.51
C PHE A 60 -11.42 -14.63 9.48
N GLY A 61 -10.82 -14.72 8.29
CA GLY A 61 -10.89 -13.70 7.24
C GLY A 61 -12.14 -13.83 6.38
N GLY A 62 -13.19 -13.07 6.72
CA GLY A 62 -14.36 -12.90 5.85
C GLY A 62 -14.10 -12.04 4.61
N GLU A 63 -12.99 -11.29 4.59
CA GLU A 63 -12.57 -10.41 3.50
C GLU A 63 -11.04 -10.52 3.29
N GLU A 64 -10.57 -10.36 2.06
CA GLU A 64 -9.13 -10.33 1.79
C GLU A 64 -8.54 -8.97 2.19
N ASN A 65 -7.70 -8.96 3.23
CA ASN A 65 -6.98 -7.77 3.66
C ASN A 65 -5.57 -7.76 3.08
N TYR A 66 -5.10 -6.58 2.70
CA TYR A 66 -3.76 -6.35 2.17
C TYR A 66 -3.08 -5.25 2.98
N LEU A 67 -1.83 -5.48 3.38
CA LEU A 67 -0.97 -4.42 3.88
C LEU A 67 -0.30 -3.75 2.69
N LEU A 68 -0.55 -2.45 2.53
CA LEU A 68 0.26 -1.59 1.69
C LEU A 68 1.38 -1.01 2.54
N ILE A 69 2.61 -1.33 2.17
CA ILE A 69 3.82 -0.86 2.84
C ILE A 69 4.55 0.09 1.90
N ALA A 70 5.04 1.23 2.37
CA ALA A 70 5.79 2.18 1.58
C ALA A 70 6.98 2.78 2.33
N SER A 71 8.09 3.01 1.63
CA SER A 71 9.32 3.58 2.21
C SER A 71 10.25 4.15 1.13
N ASP A 72 11.17 5.03 1.54
CA ASP A 72 12.33 5.40 0.71
C ASP A 72 13.49 4.41 0.84
N GLY A 73 13.51 3.62 1.91
CA GLY A 73 14.45 2.51 2.02
C GLY A 73 13.98 1.32 1.19
N ASN A 74 14.91 0.56 0.62
CA ASN A 74 14.58 -0.66 -0.11
C ASN A 74 14.61 -1.86 0.84
N TYR A 75 13.46 -2.52 0.99
CA TYR A 75 13.27 -3.65 1.90
C TYR A 75 12.76 -4.90 1.15
N ALA A 76 12.85 -6.04 1.83
CA ALA A 76 12.22 -7.28 1.40
C ALA A 76 11.25 -7.73 2.51
N PHE A 77 9.97 -7.81 2.17
CA PHE A 77 8.95 -8.36 3.06
C PHE A 77 8.59 -9.77 2.61
N ALA A 78 8.43 -10.68 3.57
CA ALA A 78 7.92 -12.02 3.28
C ALA A 78 6.52 -11.91 2.65
N GLU A 79 6.24 -12.78 1.69
CA GLU A 79 4.92 -12.89 1.04
C GLU A 79 4.49 -11.64 0.23
N ALA A 80 5.40 -10.66 0.05
CA ALA A 80 5.14 -9.52 -0.82
C ALA A 80 4.82 -9.99 -2.24
N VAL A 81 3.66 -9.58 -2.75
CA VAL A 81 3.22 -9.91 -4.10
C VAL A 81 4.00 -9.03 -5.09
N PRO A 82 4.70 -9.61 -6.08
CA PRO A 82 5.34 -8.83 -7.13
C PRO A 82 4.28 -8.08 -7.95
N PHE A 83 4.50 -6.79 -8.18
CA PHE A 83 3.70 -6.01 -9.11
C PHE A 83 4.60 -5.02 -9.85
N ASP A 84 4.16 -4.59 -11.02
CA ASP A 84 4.84 -3.62 -11.87
C ASP A 84 3.91 -2.44 -12.21
N THR A 85 4.32 -1.61 -13.16
CA THR A 85 3.54 -0.44 -13.58
C THR A 85 2.18 -0.79 -14.17
N ASP A 86 2.01 -1.99 -14.74
CA ASP A 86 0.74 -2.41 -15.35
C ASP A 86 -0.30 -2.78 -14.28
N PHE A 87 0.15 -3.07 -13.06
CA PHE A 87 -0.73 -3.25 -11.90
C PHE A 87 -1.28 -1.90 -11.37
N LEU A 88 -0.55 -0.80 -11.55
CA LEU A 88 -0.87 0.46 -10.89
C LEU A 88 -2.17 1.09 -11.41
N GLY A 89 -2.95 1.61 -10.47
CA GLY A 89 -4.21 2.29 -10.75
C GLY A 89 -4.03 3.81 -10.89
N THR A 90 -5.10 4.55 -10.60
CA THR A 90 -5.10 6.02 -10.58
C THR A 90 -4.64 6.54 -9.23
N VAL A 91 -3.77 7.55 -9.22
CA VAL A 91 -3.38 8.25 -7.99
C VAL A 91 -4.59 8.94 -7.37
N LEU A 92 -4.80 8.69 -6.08
CA LEU A 92 -5.97 9.15 -5.35
C LEU A 92 -5.71 10.48 -4.66
N HIS A 93 -6.25 11.56 -5.18
CA HIS A 93 -6.20 12.87 -4.52
C HIS A 93 -7.39 13.05 -3.57
N ASP A 94 -7.17 13.72 -2.44
CA ASP A 94 -8.29 14.23 -1.64
C ASP A 94 -8.94 15.40 -2.39
N LYS A 95 -10.27 15.53 -2.28
CA LYS A 95 -11.03 16.63 -2.88
C LYS A 95 -11.04 17.87 -1.98
#